data_AF-A0A2X1MA16-F1
#
_entry.id   AF-A0A2X1MA16-F1
#
_cell.length_a   1.000
_cell.length_b   1.000
_cell.length_c   1.000
_cell.angle_alpha   90.00
_cell.angle_beta   90.00
_cell.angle_gamma   90.00
#
_symmetry.space_group_name_H-M   'P 1'
#
loop_
_entity.id
_entity.type
_entity.pdbx_description
1 polymer ?
#
loop_
_entity_poly.entity_id
_entity_poly.type
_entity_poly.pdbx_seq_one_letter_code
_entity_poly.pdbx_strand_id
1 'polypeptide(L)'
;MNPMNRREAIRESLLDEAQGADCLMVKPAGAYLDIVRELRERTELPIGAYQVSGEYAMIKFAALAGAIDEEKVVLESLGSIKRAGADLIFSYFAMDLAEKKILR
;
A
#
# COMPACT_ATOMS: atom_id res chain seq x y z
N MET A 1 12.52 -8.70 -5.41
CA MET A 1 13.81 -8.05 -5.08
C MET A 1 14.08 -8.10 -3.57
N ASN A 2 15.28 -7.73 -3.11
CA ASN A 2 15.63 -7.74 -1.67
C ASN A 2 14.94 -6.57 -0.93
N PRO A 3 14.21 -6.82 0.18
CA PRO A 3 13.56 -5.78 0.98
C PRO A 3 14.44 -4.57 1.35
N MET A 4 15.74 -4.78 1.55
CA MET A 4 16.65 -3.74 2.02
C MET A 4 17.15 -2.80 0.90
N ASN A 5 16.82 -3.08 -0.36
CA ASN A 5 17.44 -2.43 -1.51
C ASN A 5 16.61 -1.25 -2.07
N ARG A 6 16.43 -0.17 -1.32
CA ARG A 6 15.64 0.99 -1.79
C ARG A 6 16.03 1.54 -3.17
N ARG A 7 17.33 1.55 -3.52
CA ARG A 7 17.81 2.02 -4.84
C ARG A 7 17.38 1.11 -5.98
N GLU A 8 17.39 -0.20 -5.75
CA GLU A 8 16.93 -1.19 -6.74
C GLU A 8 15.42 -1.04 -6.94
N ALA A 9 14.65 -0.83 -5.87
CA ALA A 9 13.20 -0.68 -5.93
C ALA A 9 12.75 0.44 -6.88
N ILE A 10 13.40 1.61 -6.79
CA ILE A 10 13.09 2.73 -7.70
C ILE A 10 13.48 2.40 -9.14
N ARG A 11 14.64 1.75 -9.35
CA ARG A 11 15.08 1.35 -10.69
C ARG A 11 14.10 0.35 -11.33
N GLU A 12 13.61 -0.63 -10.58
CA GLU A 12 12.67 -1.64 -11.07
C GLU A 12 11.41 -0.97 -11.64
N SER A 13 10.75 -0.09 -10.88
CA SER A 13 9.54 0.57 -11.37
C SER A 13 9.80 1.52 -12.55
N LEU A 14 10.92 2.23 -12.59
CA LEU A 14 11.25 3.10 -13.73
C LEU A 14 11.61 2.31 -15.00
N LEU A 15 12.08 1.07 -14.87
CA LEU A 15 12.24 0.19 -16.02
C LEU A 15 10.88 -0.24 -16.58
N ASP A 16 9.90 -0.53 -15.73
CA ASP A 16 8.54 -0.88 -16.17
C ASP A 16 7.84 0.31 -16.84
N GLU A 17 8.03 1.53 -16.33
CA GLU A 17 7.59 2.76 -16.99
C GLU A 17 8.21 2.89 -18.38
N ALA A 18 9.52 2.69 -18.52
CA ALA A 18 10.20 2.73 -19.82
C ALA A 18 9.72 1.64 -20.80
N GLN A 19 9.16 0.55 -20.29
CA GLN A 19 8.55 -0.53 -21.06
C GLN A 19 7.07 -0.26 -21.40
N GLY A 20 6.50 0.86 -20.94
CA GLY A 20 5.16 1.31 -21.29
C GLY A 20 4.06 0.84 -20.35
N ALA A 21 4.36 0.59 -19.08
CA ALA A 21 3.32 0.31 -18.08
C ALA A 21 2.39 1.53 -17.89
N ASP A 22 1.07 1.31 -17.78
CA ASP A 22 0.10 2.37 -17.53
C ASP A 22 0.04 2.81 -16.06
N CYS A 23 0.48 1.95 -15.14
CA CYS A 23 0.48 2.16 -13.70
C CYS A 23 1.58 1.32 -13.07
N LEU A 24 2.31 1.90 -12.12
CA LEU A 24 3.37 1.21 -11.38
C LEU A 24 2.83 0.69 -10.04
N MET A 25 3.59 -0.16 -9.36
CA MET A 25 3.15 -0.71 -8.07
C MET A 25 4.29 -0.96 -7.10
N VAL A 26 4.04 -0.67 -5.82
CA VAL A 26 4.88 -1.13 -4.70
C VAL A 26 4.14 -2.22 -3.92
N LYS A 27 4.83 -3.34 -3.67
CA LYS A 27 4.33 -4.49 -2.92
C LYS A 27 5.47 -5.14 -2.12
N PRO A 28 5.32 -5.37 -0.80
CA PRO A 28 4.23 -4.93 0.08
C PRO A 28 4.12 -3.40 0.24
N ALA A 29 3.04 -2.90 0.86
CA ALA A 29 2.83 -1.46 1.02
C ALA A 29 3.20 -0.95 2.42
N GLY A 30 2.61 -1.51 3.49
CA GLY A 30 2.64 -0.90 4.82
C GLY A 30 4.04 -0.70 5.40
N ALA A 31 4.97 -1.60 5.10
CA ALA A 31 6.37 -1.51 5.53
C ALA A 31 7.31 -0.86 4.50
N TYR A 32 6.77 -0.33 3.39
CA TYR A 32 7.52 0.21 2.24
C TYR A 32 6.99 1.59 1.82
N LEU A 33 6.41 2.34 2.76
CA LEU A 33 5.87 3.68 2.47
C LEU A 33 6.95 4.69 2.09
N ASP A 34 8.19 4.47 2.50
CA ASP A 34 9.37 5.19 2.02
C ASP A 34 9.58 4.95 0.52
N ILE A 35 9.45 3.71 0.05
CA ILE A 35 9.55 3.37 -1.38
C ILE A 35 8.39 3.98 -2.18
N VAL A 36 7.16 3.93 -1.66
CA VAL A 36 6.00 4.59 -2.29
C VAL A 36 6.26 6.09 -2.45
N ARG A 37 6.76 6.75 -1.40
CA ARG A 37 7.10 8.17 -1.43
C ARG A 37 8.20 8.47 -2.43
N GLU A 38 9.31 7.75 -2.37
CA GLU A 38 10.42 7.96 -3.30
C GLU A 38 10.02 7.75 -4.76
N LEU A 39 9.17 6.76 -5.06
CA LEU A 39 8.68 6.53 -6.42
C LEU A 39 7.75 7.67 -6.87
N ARG A 40 6.87 8.17 -5.99
CA ARG A 40 5.95 9.28 -6.30
C ARG A 40 6.67 10.57 -6.72
N GLU A 41 7.88 10.81 -6.22
CA GLU A 41 8.70 11.98 -6.60
C GLU A 41 9.55 11.76 -7.86
N ARG A 42 9.45 10.58 -8.50
CA ARG A 42 10.34 10.16 -9.60
C ARG A 42 9.60 9.76 -10.88
N THR A 43 8.28 9.66 -10.84
CA THR A 43 7.43 9.37 -11.98
C THR A 43 6.15 10.19 -11.92
N GLU A 44 5.55 10.43 -13.09
CA GLU A 44 4.23 11.02 -13.23
C GLU A 44 3.13 9.96 -13.39
N LEU A 45 3.49 8.69 -13.64
CA LEU A 45 2.52 7.61 -13.76
C LEU A 45 1.76 7.37 -12.44
N PRO A 46 0.53 6.84 -12.51
CA PRO A 46 -0.19 6.37 -11.32
C PRO A 46 0.60 5.29 -10.57
N ILE A 47 0.50 5.32 -9.24
CA ILE A 47 1.15 4.35 -8.35
C ILE A 47 0.10 3.58 -7.56
N GLY A 48 0.03 2.27 -7.79
CA GLY A 48 -0.64 1.32 -6.92
C GLY A 48 0.22 0.93 -5.71
N ALA A 49 -0.42 0.66 -4.58
CA ALA A 49 0.24 0.09 -3.41
C ALA A 49 -0.59 -1.08 -2.85
N TYR A 50 0.05 -2.22 -2.61
CA TYR A 50 -0.65 -3.44 -2.18
C TYR A 50 -0.48 -3.67 -0.67
N GLN A 51 -1.55 -3.47 0.12
CA GLN A 51 -1.63 -3.91 1.51
C GLN A 51 -1.79 -5.44 1.55
N VAL A 52 -0.68 -6.16 1.68
CA VAL A 52 -0.65 -7.61 1.43
C VAL A 52 -1.38 -8.41 2.51
N SER A 53 -1.57 -9.71 2.26
CA SER A 53 -2.28 -10.62 3.16
C SER A 53 -1.68 -10.69 4.56
N GLY A 54 -0.34 -10.58 4.68
CA GLY A 54 0.33 -10.51 5.98
C GLY A 54 -0.06 -9.27 6.78
N GLU A 55 -0.17 -8.11 6.13
CA GLU A 55 -0.62 -6.86 6.77
C GLU A 55 -2.08 -6.97 7.22
N TYR A 56 -2.94 -7.53 6.37
CA TYR A 56 -4.34 -7.84 6.72
C TYR A 56 -4.42 -8.76 7.94
N ALA A 57 -3.67 -9.88 7.93
CA ALA A 57 -3.69 -10.87 8.99
C ALA A 57 -3.18 -10.30 10.32
N MET A 58 -2.13 -9.46 10.29
CA MET A 58 -1.62 -8.78 11.48
C MET A 58 -2.70 -7.93 12.15
N ILE A 59 -3.43 -7.13 11.38
CA ILE A 59 -4.53 -6.30 11.90
C ILE A 59 -5.66 -7.19 12.44
N LYS A 60 -6.12 -8.18 11.66
CA LYS A 60 -7.21 -9.08 12.09
C LYS A 60 -6.88 -9.82 13.38
N PHE A 61 -5.69 -10.42 13.50
CA PHE A 61 -5.33 -11.18 14.70
C PHE A 61 -5.13 -10.30 15.92
N ALA A 62 -4.56 -9.10 15.78
CA ALA A 62 -4.44 -8.16 16.88
C ALA A 62 -5.81 -7.64 17.35
N ALA A 63 -6.74 -7.39 16.43
CA ALA A 63 -8.11 -7.01 16.76
C ALA A 63 -8.88 -8.14 17.44
N LEU A 64 -8.76 -9.38 16.95
CA LEU A 64 -9.36 -10.58 17.58
C LEU A 64 -8.84 -10.81 19.00
N ALA A 65 -7.57 -10.46 19.27
CA ALA A 65 -6.98 -10.50 20.61
C ALA A 65 -7.41 -9.32 21.50
N GLY A 66 -8.21 -8.37 20.99
CA GLY A 66 -8.62 -7.17 21.70
C GLY A 66 -7.49 -6.16 21.92
N ALA A 67 -6.35 -6.29 21.22
CA ALA A 67 -5.20 -5.43 21.40
C ALA A 67 -5.32 -4.09 20.66
N ILE A 68 -6.14 -4.04 19.61
CA ILE A 68 -6.38 -2.85 18.78
C ILE A 68 -7.85 -2.74 18.38
N ASP A 69 -8.26 -1.51 18.02
CA ASP A 69 -9.51 -1.23 17.33
C ASP A 69 -9.32 -1.46 15.82
N GLU A 70 -9.99 -2.48 15.26
CA GLU A 70 -9.79 -2.90 13.87
C GLU A 70 -10.07 -1.77 12.88
N GLU A 71 -11.22 -1.11 13.00
CA GLU A 71 -11.66 -0.10 12.03
C GLU A 71 -10.70 1.08 12.00
N LYS A 72 -10.29 1.57 13.19
CA LYS A 72 -9.34 2.67 13.28
C LYS A 72 -7.99 2.33 12.67
N VAL A 73 -7.45 1.15 12.98
CA VAL A 73 -6.13 0.74 12.46
C VAL A 73 -6.17 0.49 10.95
N VAL A 74 -7.26 -0.08 10.43
CA VAL A 74 -7.45 -0.24 8.98
C VAL A 74 -7.44 1.13 8.29
N LEU A 75 -8.25 2.08 8.76
CA LEU A 75 -8.34 3.41 8.16
C LEU A 75 -7.03 4.18 8.26
N GLU A 76 -6.33 4.12 9.39
CA GLU A 76 -5.03 4.77 9.54
C GLU A 76 -3.95 4.14 8.65
N SER A 77 -3.98 2.82 8.49
CA SER A 77 -3.07 2.09 7.59
C SER A 77 -3.29 2.47 6.13
N LEU A 78 -4.55 2.42 5.66
CA LEU A 78 -4.91 2.81 4.29
C LEU A 78 -4.66 4.30 4.04
N GLY A 79 -4.99 5.15 5.01
CA GLY A 79 -4.70 6.58 4.96
C GLY A 79 -3.20 6.87 4.92
N SER A 80 -2.38 6.08 5.62
CA SER A 80 -0.92 6.18 5.56
C SER A 80 -0.37 5.78 4.20
N ILE A 81 -0.95 4.77 3.54
CA ILE A 81 -0.59 4.40 2.17
C ILE A 81 -0.96 5.53 1.19
N LYS A 82 -2.17 6.12 1.29
CA LYS A 82 -2.53 7.30 0.48
C LYS A 82 -1.59 8.48 0.73
N ARG A 83 -1.29 8.78 2.00
CA ARG A 83 -0.37 9.86 2.41
C ARG A 83 1.04 9.65 1.85
N ALA A 84 1.48 8.41 1.69
CA ALA A 84 2.78 8.12 1.11
C ALA A 84 2.87 8.48 -0.39
N GLY A 85 1.74 8.58 -1.09
CA GLY A 85 1.68 8.99 -2.50
C GLY A 85 1.00 8.00 -3.43
N ALA A 86 0.35 6.95 -2.89
CA ALA A 86 -0.36 5.97 -3.71
C ALA A 86 -1.67 6.54 -4.28
N ASP A 87 -1.88 6.32 -5.58
CA ASP A 87 -3.12 6.62 -6.29
C ASP A 87 -4.18 5.54 -6.01
N LEU A 88 -3.76 4.28 -6.03
CA LEU A 88 -4.62 3.11 -5.79
C LEU A 88 -4.10 2.26 -4.63
N ILE A 89 -5.02 1.65 -3.88
CA ILE A 89 -4.67 0.72 -2.81
C ILE A 89 -5.38 -0.61 -3.04
N PHE A 90 -4.61 -1.69 -3.13
CA PHE A 90 -5.14 -3.04 -3.13
C PHE A 90 -5.24 -3.50 -1.69
N SER A 91 -6.47 -3.70 -1.20
CA SER A 91 -6.73 -4.11 0.18
C SER A 91 -7.86 -5.13 0.25
N TYR A 92 -7.67 -6.15 1.10
CA TYR A 92 -8.69 -7.14 1.42
C TYR A 92 -9.84 -6.57 2.26
N PHE A 93 -9.64 -5.42 2.94
CA PHE A 93 -10.69 -4.74 3.70
C PHE A 93 -11.66 -3.94 2.81
N ALA A 94 -11.40 -3.82 1.51
CA ALA A 94 -12.14 -2.91 0.63
C ALA A 94 -13.65 -3.18 0.60
N MET A 95 -14.06 -4.45 0.48
CA MET A 95 -15.49 -4.81 0.45
C MET A 95 -16.18 -4.48 1.78
N ASP A 96 -15.59 -4.88 2.90
CA ASP A 96 -16.14 -4.60 4.24
C ASP A 96 -16.31 -3.09 4.50
N LEU A 97 -15.33 -2.28 4.10
CA LEU A 97 -15.37 -0.82 4.27
C LEU A 97 -16.50 -0.18 3.44
N ALA A 98 -16.74 -0.69 2.23
CA ALA A 98 -17.78 -0.22 1.33
C ALA A 98 -19.19 -0.64 1.82
N GLU A 99 -19.39 -1.92 2.15
CA GLU A 99 -20.68 -2.44 2.62
C GLU A 99 -21.12 -1.78 3.93
N LYS A 100 -20.18 -1.54 4.85
CA LYS A 100 -20.42 -0.82 6.11
C LYS A 100 -20.54 0.71 5.93
N LYS A 101 -20.34 1.23 4.71
CA LYS A 101 -20.38 2.66 4.37
C LYS A 101 -19.40 3.52 5.19
N ILE A 102 -18.29 2.92 5.60
CA ILE A 102 -17.19 3.59 6.31
C ILE A 102 -16.45 4.50 5.33
N LEU A 103 -16.19 4.00 4.12
CA LEU A 103 -15.73 4.78 2.97
C LEU A 103 -16.82 4.78 1.89
N ARG A 104 -16.92 5.87 1.12
CA ARG A 104 -17.98 6.11 0.14
C ARG A 104 -17.40 6.61 -1.17
#